data_AF-A0A3G9JBN7-F1
#
_entry.id   AF-A0A3G9JBN7-F1
#
_cell.length_a   1.000
_cell.length_b   1.000
_cell.length_c   1.000
_cell.angle_alpha   90.00
_cell.angle_beta   90.00
_cell.angle_gamma   90.00
#
_symmetry.space_group_name_H-M   'P 1'
#
loop_
_entity.id
_entity.type
_entity.pdbx_description
1 polymer ?
#
loop_
_entity_poly.entity_id
_entity_poly.type
_entity_poly.pdbx_seq_one_letter_code
_entity_poly.pdbx_strand_id
1 'polypeptide(L)'
;MLIDIIVITICATICGANNWEAVAAYGITKYEWLKTFLALPNGIPSHDTLIRLFARLKSEELQSCFISWMQAVHQVTNGELLNVDGKT
;
A
#
# COMPACT_ATOMS: atom_id res chain seq x y z
N MET A 1 3.88 11.86 1.09
CA MET A 1 2.87 11.58 2.13
C MET A 1 1.68 10.78 1.61
N LEU A 2 0.85 11.30 0.69
CA LEU A 2 -0.30 10.52 0.18
C LEU A 2 0.14 9.17 -0.42
N ILE A 3 1.12 9.19 -1.32
CA ILE A 3 1.67 7.98 -1.94
C ILE A 3 2.19 7.00 -0.87
N ASP A 4 2.89 7.49 0.15
CA ASP A 4 3.39 6.66 1.23
C ASP A 4 2.24 5.91 1.95
N ILE A 5 1.14 6.61 2.27
CA ILE A 5 -0.03 6.01 2.93
C ILE A 5 -0.67 4.94 2.06
N ILE A 6 -0.83 5.21 0.76
CA ILE A 6 -1.43 4.25 -0.18
C ILE A 6 -0.57 3.00 -0.30
N VAL A 7 0.76 3.16 -0.48
CA VAL A 7 1.68 2.03 -0.61
C VAL A 7 1.73 1.20 0.67
N ILE A 8 1.82 1.83 1.84
CA ILE A 8 1.77 1.12 3.14
C ILE A 8 0.49 0.31 3.25
N THR A 9 -0.66 0.90 2.88
CA THR A 9 -1.97 0.24 2.98
C THR A 9 -2.04 -0.97 2.05
N ILE A 10 -1.56 -0.86 0.81
CA ILE A 10 -1.51 -1.98 -0.15
C ILE A 10 -0.61 -3.10 0.38
N CYS A 11 0.62 -2.79 0.80
CA CYS A 11 1.55 -3.77 1.35
C CYS A 11 0.98 -4.48 2.58
N ALA A 12 0.41 -3.72 3.52
CA ALA A 12 -0.21 -4.28 4.72
C ALA A 12 -1.39 -5.20 4.38
N THR A 13 -2.25 -4.78 3.44
CA THR A 13 -3.42 -5.57 2.99
C THR A 13 -3.00 -6.88 2.33
N ILE A 14 -1.98 -6.86 1.46
CA ILE A 14 -1.40 -8.07 0.87
C ILE A 14 -0.84 -9.00 1.95
N CYS A 15 -0.25 -8.45 3.01
CA CYS A 15 0.22 -9.21 4.18
C CYS A 15 -0.90 -9.60 5.16
N GLY A 16 -2.17 -9.40 4.82
CA GLY A 16 -3.31 -9.86 5.62
C GLY A 16 -3.81 -8.89 6.69
N ALA A 17 -3.38 -7.63 6.68
CA ALA A 17 -3.97 -6.61 7.56
C ALA A 17 -5.44 -6.37 7.17
N ASN A 18 -6.35 -6.53 8.13
CA ASN A 18 -7.81 -6.46 7.92
C ASN A 18 -8.48 -5.28 8.65
N ASN A 19 -7.71 -4.42 9.30
CA ASN A 19 -8.17 -3.19 9.95
C ASN A 19 -7.06 -2.11 9.97
N TRP A 20 -7.40 -0.88 10.34
CA TRP A 20 -6.48 0.27 10.29
C TRP A 20 -5.37 0.19 11.33
N GLU A 21 -5.65 -0.42 12.47
CA GLU A 21 -4.67 -0.70 13.53
C GLU A 21 -3.59 -1.66 13.02
N ALA A 22 -3.97 -2.71 12.29
CA ALA A 22 -3.05 -3.66 11.68
C ALA A 22 -2.22 -3.02 10.57
N VAL A 23 -2.81 -2.09 9.78
CA VAL A 23 -2.06 -1.33 8.77
C VAL A 23 -1.00 -0.43 9.42
N ALA A 24 -1.37 0.28 10.49
CA ALA A 24 -0.42 1.11 11.24
C ALA A 24 0.68 0.26 11.90
N ALA A 25 0.31 -0.87 12.51
CA ALA A 25 1.25 -1.82 13.11
C ALA A 25 2.21 -2.41 12.08
N TYR A 26 1.74 -2.75 10.87
CA TYR A 26 2.58 -3.16 9.75
C TYR A 26 3.59 -2.07 9.39
N GLY A 27 3.12 -0.83 9.23
CA GLY A 27 3.98 0.31 8.92
C GLY A 27 5.10 0.50 9.94
N ILE A 28 4.78 0.40 11.23
CA ILE A 28 5.78 0.48 12.32
C ILE A 28 6.75 -0.70 12.24
N THR A 29 6.24 -1.91 12.09
CA THR A 29 7.05 -3.15 12.07
C THR A 29 7.99 -3.20 10.87
N LYS A 30 7.57 -2.65 9.74
CA LYS A 30 8.33 -2.65 8.48
C LYS A 30 8.99 -1.30 8.17
N TYR A 31 9.05 -0.39 9.14
CA TYR A 31 9.51 0.98 8.93
C TYR A 31 10.86 1.07 8.20
N GLU A 32 11.87 0.34 8.66
CA GLU A 32 13.20 0.35 8.04
C GLU A 32 13.18 -0.13 6.58
N TRP A 33 12.39 -1.17 6.28
CA TRP A 33 12.24 -1.66 4.91
C TRP A 33 11.47 -0.66 4.03
N LEU A 34 10.36 -0.13 4.53
CA LEU A 34 9.54 0.86 3.82
C LEU A 34 10.34 2.11 3.46
N LYS A 35 11.24 2.55 4.34
CA LYS A 35 12.07 3.74 4.15
C LYS A 35 13.12 3.57 3.05
N THR A 36 13.34 2.35 2.53
CA THR A 36 14.23 2.12 1.38
C THR A 36 13.65 2.62 0.06
N PHE A 37 12.33 2.79 -0.04
CA PHE A 37 11.65 3.26 -1.25
C PHE A 37 10.52 4.27 -1.01
N LEU A 38 10.15 4.55 0.24
CA LEU A 38 9.18 5.60 0.62
C LEU A 38 9.89 6.79 1.27
N ALA A 39 9.34 7.99 1.04
CA ALA A 39 9.91 9.21 1.59
C ALA A 39 9.67 9.35 3.10
N LEU A 40 8.48 8.93 3.58
CA LEU A 40 8.05 8.96 4.98
C LEU A 40 8.40 10.26 5.74
N PRO A 41 8.07 11.46 5.20
CA PRO A 41 8.55 12.72 5.76
C PRO A 41 8.06 13.00 7.19
N ASN A 42 6.93 12.41 7.59
CA ASN A 42 6.40 12.48 8.97
C ASN A 42 6.33 11.10 9.65
N GLY A 43 7.10 10.11 9.18
CA GLY A 43 7.04 8.75 9.68
C GLY A 43 5.78 7.98 9.30
N ILE A 44 5.43 6.96 10.10
CA ILE A 44 4.27 6.10 9.87
C ILE A 44 2.99 6.81 10.35
N PRO A 45 1.95 6.91 9.50
CA PRO A 45 0.67 7.48 9.90
C PRO A 45 0.00 6.65 11.02
N SER A 46 -0.67 7.32 11.96
CA SER A 46 -1.56 6.65 12.91
C SER A 46 -2.81 6.08 12.20
N HIS A 47 -3.47 5.10 12.82
CA HIS A 47 -4.73 4.55 12.31
C HIS A 47 -5.80 5.65 12.13
N ASP A 48 -5.87 6.65 13.01
CA ASP A 48 -6.75 7.81 12.83
C ASP A 48 -6.45 8.61 11.55
N THR A 49 -5.18 8.73 11.20
CA THR A 49 -4.76 9.43 9.98
C THR A 49 -5.17 8.64 8.74
N LEU A 50 -5.03 7.31 8.78
CA LEU A 50 -5.51 6.41 7.73
C LEU A 50 -7.03 6.56 7.56
N ILE A 51 -7.80 6.44 8.64
CA ILE A 51 -9.26 6.58 8.62
C ILE A 51 -9.67 7.92 8.03
N ARG A 52 -9.08 9.03 8.51
CA ARG A 52 -9.42 10.38 8.01
C ARG A 52 -9.13 10.56 6.53
N LEU A 53 -8.05 9.96 6.03
CA LEU A 53 -7.72 10.01 4.61
C LEU A 53 -8.72 9.20 3.79
N PHE A 54 -8.89 7.92 4.12
CA PHE A 54 -9.75 7.02 3.34
C PHE A 54 -11.22 7.41 3.40
N ALA A 55 -11.69 8.00 4.51
CA ALA A 55 -13.04 8.57 4.60
C ALA A 55 -13.29 9.76 3.67
N ARG A 56 -12.23 10.43 3.19
CA ARG A 56 -12.31 11.57 2.25
C ARG A 56 -12.00 11.19 0.81
N LEU A 57 -11.43 10.00 0.58
CA LEU A 57 -11.13 9.52 -0.75
C LEU A 57 -12.40 9.01 -1.43
N LYS A 58 -12.60 9.38 -2.69
CA LYS A 58 -13.62 8.77 -3.53
C LYS A 58 -13.18 7.36 -3.90
N SER A 59 -13.95 6.36 -3.50
CA SER A 59 -13.63 4.95 -3.75
C SER A 59 -13.49 4.64 -5.24
N GLU A 60 -14.37 5.20 -6.08
CA GLU A 60 -14.38 4.99 -7.53
C GLU A 60 -13.08 5.51 -8.21
N GLU A 61 -12.60 6.68 -7.79
CA GLU A 61 -11.35 7.27 -8.27
C GLU A 61 -10.15 6.45 -7.82
N LEU A 62 -10.14 6.01 -6.55
CA LEU A 62 -9.07 5.17 -6.02
C LEU A 62 -9.00 3.84 -6.77
N GLN A 63 -10.15 3.20 -7.01
CA GLN A 63 -10.23 1.96 -7.79
C GLN A 63 -9.71 2.16 -9.22
N SER A 64 -10.15 3.23 -9.88
CA SER A 64 -9.73 3.55 -11.25
C SER A 64 -8.21 3.77 -11.32
N CYS A 65 -7.66 4.55 -10.40
CA CYS A 65 -6.21 4.77 -10.29
C CYS A 65 -5.46 3.46 -10.01
N PHE A 66 -5.98 2.60 -9.14
CA PHE A 66 -5.38 1.31 -8.81
C PHE A 66 -5.35 0.38 -10.03
N ILE A 67 -6.43 0.30 -10.81
CA ILE A 67 -6.48 -0.48 -12.05
C ILE A 67 -5.47 0.05 -13.06
N SER A 68 -5.42 1.37 -13.29
CA SER A 68 -4.46 1.98 -14.21
C SER A 68 -3.02 1.72 -13.75
N TRP A 69 -2.75 1.78 -12.45
CA TRP A 69 -1.44 1.42 -11.90
C TRP A 69 -1.09 -0.05 -12.16
N MET A 70 -2.01 -0.98 -11.90
CA MET A 70 -1.79 -2.40 -12.17
C MET A 70 -1.55 -2.70 -13.66
N GLN A 71 -2.24 -2.00 -14.55
CA GLN A 71 -2.00 -2.08 -16.00
C GLN A 71 -0.60 -1.57 -16.36
N ALA A 72 -0.16 -0.45 -15.78
CA ALA A 72 1.19 0.07 -15.99
C ALA A 72 2.25 -0.91 -15.48
N VAL A 73 2.04 -1.51 -14.31
CA VAL A 73 2.93 -2.55 -13.77
C VAL A 73 2.99 -3.74 -14.73
N HIS A 74 1.85 -4.23 -15.22
CA HIS A 74 1.80 -5.35 -16.18
C HIS A 74 2.61 -5.08 -17.45
N GLN A 75 2.55 -3.85 -17.98
CA GLN A 75 3.34 -3.47 -19.16
C GLN A 75 4.85 -3.44 -18.85
N VAL A 76 5.23 -2.90 -17.68
CA VAL A 76 6.64 -2.79 -17.28
C VAL A 76 7.25 -4.15 -16.94
N THR A 77 6.48 -5.09 -16.39
CA THR A 77 6.92 -6.45 -16.12
C THR A 77 6.75 -7.40 -17.30
N ASN A 78 6.34 -6.90 -18.46
CA ASN A 78 6.00 -7.71 -19.65
C ASN A 78 5.04 -8.88 -19.33
N GLY A 79 4.12 -8.63 -18.38
CA GLY A 79 3.16 -9.61 -17.90
C GLY A 79 3.75 -10.77 -17.10
N GLU A 80 4.99 -10.67 -16.61
CA GLU A 80 5.59 -11.70 -15.78
C GLU A 80 4.76 -11.90 -14.51
N LEU A 81 4.06 -13.04 -14.46
CA LEU A 81 3.30 -13.47 -13.30
C LEU A 81 4.26 -14.21 -12.37
N LEU A 82 4.75 -13.51 -11.35
CA LEU A 82 5.43 -14.15 -10.24
C LEU A 82 4.39 -14.92 -9.42
N ASN A 83 4.49 -16.25 -9.43
CA ASN A 83 3.67 -17.07 -8.56
C ASN A 83 4.12 -16.85 -7.11
N VAL A 84 3.28 -16.21 -6.30
CA VAL A 84 3.56 -15.92 -4.88
C VAL A 84 3.28 -17.14 -3.99
N ASP A 85 2.56 -18.15 -4.51
CA ASP A 85 2.59 -19.49 -3.89
C ASP A 85 3.98 -20.05 -4.12
N GLY A 86 4.76 -20.25 -3.05
CA GLY A 86 6.19 -20.61 -3.08
C GLY A 86 6.51 -22.01 -3.62
N LYS A 87 5.84 -22.43 -4.69
CA LYS A 87 6.11 -23.67 -5.41
C LYS A 87 6.77 -23.31 -6.74
N THR A 88 8.06 -23.63 -6.80
CA THR A 88 8.83 -23.78 -8.04
C THR A 88 8.36 -25.03 -8.78
#